data_AF-A0A8K0KVS0-F1
#
_entry.id   AF-A0A8K0KVS0-F1
#
_cell.length_a   1.000
_cell.length_b   1.000
_cell.length_c   1.000
_cell.angle_alpha   90.00
_cell.angle_beta   90.00
_cell.angle_gamma   90.00
#
_symmetry.space_group_name_H-M   'P 1'
#
loop_
_entity.id
_entity.type
_entity.pdbx_description
1 polymer ?
#
loop_
_entity_poly.entity_id
_entity_poly.type
_entity_poly.pdbx_seq_one_letter_code
_entity_poly.pdbx_strand_id
1 'polypeptide(L)' 'MSDYKPTEHDGLRKDGQPDQRVGTGQFAQGKVDPVEAGKQGGQSTGTPGGSDNSGEDYKPTEHDGLRKDGQPDGRVKN' A
#
# COMPACT_ATOMS: atom_id res chain seq x y z
N MET A 1 21.67 8.74 10.59
CA MET A 1 21.59 7.74 9.52
C MET A 1 21.67 6.35 10.13
N SER A 2 20.79 5.44 9.74
CA SER A 2 21.02 4.01 10.02
C SER A 2 21.59 3.42 8.75
N ASP A 3 22.92 3.39 8.62
CA ASP A 3 23.64 2.83 7.45
C ASP A 3 23.65 1.30 7.43
N TYR A 4 22.86 0.69 8.31
CA TYR A 4 22.77 -0.74 8.46
C TYR A 4 21.93 -1.32 7.31
N LYS A 5 22.57 -2.16 6.49
CA LYS A 5 21.97 -2.84 5.34
C LYS A 5 21.81 -4.33 5.64
N PRO A 6 20.61 -4.78 5.98
CA PRO A 6 20.33 -6.19 6.23
C PRO A 6 20.73 -7.12 5.10
N THR A 7 20.73 -6.64 3.85
CA THR A 7 21.19 -7.40 2.67
C THR A 7 22.65 -7.81 2.75
N GLU A 8 23.49 -7.05 3.46
CA GLU A 8 24.92 -7.34 3.65
C GLU A 8 25.17 -8.18 4.92
N HIS A 9 24.09 -8.53 5.66
CA HIS A 9 24.13 -9.25 6.94
C HIS A 9 23.09 -10.38 6.98
N ASP A 10 23.09 -11.25 5.97
CA ASP A 10 22.22 -12.45 5.90
C ASP A 10 20.72 -12.18 6.05
N GLY A 11 20.29 -10.96 5.72
CA GLY A 11 18.91 -10.52 5.89
C GLY A 11 18.51 -10.18 7.33
N LEU A 12 19.46 -10.06 8.25
CA LEU A 12 19.25 -9.71 9.65
C LEU A 12 19.29 -8.20 9.84
N ARG A 13 18.59 -7.71 10.85
CA ARG A 13 18.61 -6.34 11.36
C ARG A 13 19.79 -6.17 12.34
N LYS A 14 20.06 -4.92 12.73
CA LYS A 14 21.11 -4.57 13.69
C LYS A 14 20.98 -5.25 15.07
N ASP A 15 19.78 -5.73 15.41
CA ASP A 15 19.46 -6.45 16.65
C ASP A 15 19.55 -7.98 16.48
N GLY A 16 19.99 -8.46 15.31
CA GLY A 16 20.08 -9.88 14.98
C GLY A 16 18.73 -10.54 14.68
N GLN A 17 17.64 -9.78 14.59
CA GLN A 17 16.34 -10.31 14.16
C GLN A 17 16.24 -10.31 12.62
N PRO A 18 15.49 -11.23 12.00
CA PRO A 18 15.23 -11.19 10.55
C PRO A 18 14.59 -9.86 10.13
N ASP A 19 15.12 -9.23 9.08
CA ASP A 19 14.56 -8.02 8.50
C ASP A 19 13.49 -8.39 7.45
N GLN A 20 12.24 -8.07 7.73
CA GLN A 20 11.11 -8.38 6.85
C GLN A 20 11.18 -7.73 5.46
N ARG A 21 12.02 -6.71 5.27
CA ARG A 21 12.20 -6.03 3.97
C ARG A 21 13.05 -6.86 3.02
N VAL A 22 13.90 -7.76 3.54
CA VAL A 22 14.85 -8.55 2.74
C VAL A 22 14.80 -10.06 3.02
N GLY A 23 14.24 -10.46 4.16
CA GLY A 23 14.50 -11.76 4.78
C GLY A 23 13.37 -12.78 4.69
N THR A 24 12.23 -12.47 4.07
CA THR A 24 11.12 -13.43 4.11
C THR A 24 10.69 -14.00 2.78
N GLY A 25 11.07 -13.40 1.64
CA GLY A 25 10.60 -13.88 0.33
C GLY A 25 9.08 -14.12 0.29
N GLN A 26 8.32 -13.47 1.19
CA GLN A 26 6.91 -13.74 1.48
C GLN A 26 5.99 -13.20 0.39
N PHE A 27 6.55 -12.49 -0.60
CA PHE A 27 6.00 -12.52 -1.94
C PHE A 27 6.24 -13.93 -2.47
N ALA A 28 5.37 -14.84 -2.07
CA ALA A 28 5.54 -16.27 -2.27
C ALA A 28 5.91 -16.52 -3.74
N GLN A 29 7.16 -16.93 -3.94
CA GLN A 29 7.86 -16.97 -5.23
C GLN A 29 7.09 -17.74 -6.32
N GLY A 30 6.10 -17.11 -6.94
CA GLY A 30 5.13 -17.75 -7.83
C GLY A 30 4.14 -18.72 -7.16
N LYS A 31 4.08 -18.77 -5.82
CA LYS A 31 3.18 -19.68 -5.08
C LYS A 31 1.87 -19.03 -4.63
N VAL A 32 1.83 -17.70 -4.57
CA VAL A 32 0.60 -16.96 -4.25
C VAL A 32 -0.01 -16.49 -5.56
N ASP A 33 -1.28 -16.82 -5.76
CA ASP A 33 -2.08 -16.30 -6.86
C ASP A 33 -2.03 -14.76 -6.79
N PRO A 34 -1.59 -14.06 -7.85
CA PRO A 34 -1.58 -12.61 -7.90
C PRO A 34 -2.93 -11.97 -7.51
N VAL A 35 -4.05 -12.63 -7.81
CA VAL A 35 -5.40 -12.19 -7.44
C VAL A 35 -5.62 -12.26 -5.93
N GLU A 36 -5.19 -13.34 -5.29
CA GLU A 36 -5.31 -13.50 -3.84
C GLU A 36 -4.31 -12.62 -3.08
N ALA A 37 -3.05 -12.54 -3.54
CA ALA A 37 -2.07 -11.57 -3.03
C ALA A 37 -2.58 -10.13 -3.16
N GLY A 38 -3.19 -9.79 -4.30
CA GLY A 38 -3.76 -8.46 -4.52
C GLY A 38 -4.91 -8.16 -3.57
N LYS A 39 -5.77 -9.14 -3.29
CA LYS A 39 -6.84 -9.01 -2.29
C LYS A 39 -6.27 -8.81 -0.88
N GLN A 40 -5.32 -9.64 -0.45
CA GLN A 40 -4.71 -9.53 0.88
C GLN A 40 -3.88 -8.24 1.06
N GLY A 41 -3.10 -7.87 0.04
CA GLY A 41 -2.34 -6.61 0.01
C GLY A 41 -3.23 -5.37 -0.10
N GLY A 42 -4.40 -5.48 -0.72
CA GLY A 42 -5.44 -4.44 -0.70
C GLY A 42 -6.19 -4.36 0.64
N GLN A 43 -6.26 -5.47 1.37
CA GLN A 43 -6.91 -5.52 2.69
C GLN A 43 -6.03 -4.95 3.81
N SER A 44 -4.71 -4.82 3.62
CA SER A 44 -3.85 -4.09 4.55
C SER A 44 -4.09 -2.58 4.49
N THR A 45 -5.21 -2.14 5.08
CA THR A 45 -5.48 -0.76 5.53
C THR A 45 -5.24 0.38 4.53
N GLY A 46 -5.17 0.09 3.24
CA GLY A 46 -5.21 1.08 2.17
C GLY A 46 -6.59 1.00 1.55
N THR A 47 -7.46 1.94 1.90
CA THR A 47 -8.73 2.23 1.23
C THR A 47 -8.70 1.78 -0.23
N PRO A 48 -9.58 0.86 -0.68
CA PRO A 48 -9.67 0.56 -2.10
C PRO A 48 -10.15 1.84 -2.75
N GLY A 49 -9.25 2.53 -3.47
CA GLY A 49 -9.63 3.54 -4.44
C GLY A 49 -10.44 2.84 -5.51
N GLY A 50 -11.73 2.72 -5.24
CA GLY A 50 -12.69 1.92 -6.00
C GLY A 50 -12.65 2.27 -7.47
N SER A 51 -12.41 1.25 -8.27
CA SER A 51 -12.75 1.24 -9.69
C SER A 51 -14.21 0.79 -9.81
N ASP A 52 -15.15 1.65 -9.41
CA ASP A 52 -16.57 1.43 -9.63
C ASP A 52 -17.00 2.29 -10.83
N ASN A 53 -17.04 1.64 -11.99
CA ASN A 53 -17.44 2.20 -13.28
C ASN A 53 -18.97 2.38 -13.39
N SER A 54 -19.61 3.04 -12.44
CA SER A 54 -21.03 3.41 -12.58
C SER A 54 -21.48 4.51 -11.61
N GLY A 55 -21.83 5.68 -12.15
CA GLY A 55 -22.68 6.66 -11.48
C GLY A 55 -21.96 7.94 -11.07
N GLU A 56 -21.70 8.78 -12.07
CA GLU A 56 -21.20 10.15 -11.96
C GLU A 56 -19.84 10.25 -11.27
N ASP A 57 -18.83 10.48 -12.12
CA ASP A 57 -17.46 10.81 -11.74
C ASP A 57 -17.46 12.09 -10.92
N TYR A 58 -17.75 11.96 -9.64
CA TYR A 58 -17.65 13.06 -8.71
C TYR A 58 -16.19 13.41 -8.61
N LYS A 59 -15.87 14.63 -9.06
CA LYS A 59 -14.52 15.18 -9.09
C LYS A 59 -14.39 16.14 -7.92
N PRO A 60 -13.72 15.75 -6.84
CA PRO A 60 -13.49 16.62 -5.69
C PRO A 60 -12.81 17.93 -6.09
N THR A 61 -11.98 17.92 -7.13
CA THR A 61 -11.34 19.12 -7.70
C THR A 61 -12.31 20.16 -8.23
N GLU A 62 -13.54 19.77 -8.60
CA GLU A 62 -14.60 20.69 -9.03
C GLU A 62 -15.48 21.17 -7.85
N HIS A 63 -15.21 20.66 -6.63
CA HIS A 63 -15.96 20.94 -5.40
C HIS A 63 -15.03 21.29 -4.22
N ASP A 64 -14.11 22.25 -4.42
CA ASP A 64 -13.18 22.74 -3.38
C ASP A 64 -12.33 21.65 -2.71
N GLY A 65 -12.08 20.55 -3.41
CA GLY A 65 -11.36 19.40 -2.88
C GLY A 65 -12.19 18.55 -1.92
N LEU A 66 -13.50 18.72 -1.84
CA LEU A 66 -14.39 17.95 -0.96
C LEU A 66 -14.92 16.69 -1.66
N ARG A 67 -15.21 15.67 -0.86
CA ARG A 67 -15.86 14.40 -1.23
C ARG A 67 -17.38 14.58 -1.31
N LYS A 68 -18.09 13.56 -1.83
CA LYS A 68 -19.58 13.52 -1.90
C LYS A 68 -20.26 13.76 -0.54
N ASP A 69 -19.59 13.44 0.56
CA ASP A 69 -20.06 13.63 1.95
C ASP A 69 -19.69 15.02 2.54
N GLY A 70 -19.05 15.89 1.76
CA GLY A 70 -18.59 17.22 2.18
C GLY A 70 -17.29 17.21 2.98
N GLN A 71 -16.64 16.06 3.16
CA GLN A 71 -15.33 15.99 3.84
C GLN A 71 -14.17 16.26 2.87
N PRO A 72 -13.03 16.77 3.34
CA PRO A 72 -11.85 16.94 2.48
C PRO A 72 -11.37 15.61 1.85
N ASP A 73 -11.10 15.65 0.55
CA ASP A 73 -10.54 14.52 -0.19
C ASP A 73 -9.01 14.54 -0.18
N GLY A 74 -8.40 13.65 0.61
CA GLY A 74 -6.94 13.50 0.67
C GLY A 74 -6.25 13.10 -0.64
N ARG A 75 -6.99 12.76 -1.70
CA ARG A 75 -6.43 12.61 -3.06
C ARG A 75 -6.17 13.95 -3.73
N VAL A 76 -6.96 14.97 -3.39
CA VAL A 76 -6.74 16.35 -3.82
C VAL A 76 -5.67 16.95 -2.91
N LYS A 77 -4.49 17.16 -3.48
CA LYS A 77 -3.44 17.93 -2.84
C LYS A 77 -3.73 19.40 -3.10
N ASN A 78 -4.14 20.11 -2.06
CA ASN A 78 -4.27 21.57 -2.07
C ASN A 78 -2.90 22.24 -2.13
#